data_AF-A0A194R7U1-F1
#
_entry.id   AF-A0A194R7U1-F1
#
_cell.length_a   1.000
_cell.length_b   1.000
_cell.length_c   1.000
_cell.angle_alpha   90.00
_cell.angle_beta   90.00
_cell.angle_gamma   90.00
#
_symmetry.space_group_name_H-M   'P 1'
#
loop_
_entity.id
_entity.type
_entity.pdbx_description
1 polymer ?
#
loop_
_entity_poly.entity_id
_entity_poly.type
_entity_poly.pdbx_seq_one_letter_code
_entity_poly.pdbx_strand_id
1 'polypeptide(L)'
;MKKKSRTKEEEKFCAWGYKFEQYLLSDQPNSKPVIERPVIENEEFSLFYNASLGSHNLLYGAQIDGVITTNCEVSNPSKESNVESNLDYLRNNEYVELKTNRHIENYRQDRNFRKFKLLRCWCQCYLANLKGLLVGFRNQNGVVQRLQWFDTQDIVEYCQVSEITQILTRLFK
;
A
#
# COMPACT_ATOMS: atom_id res chain seq x y z
N MET A 1 -3.62 26.03 3.96
CA MET A 1 -3.03 25.47 5.21
C MET A 1 -1.51 25.45 5.06
N LYS A 2 -0.74 26.14 5.92
CA LYS A 2 0.72 25.97 5.95
C LYS A 2 1.04 24.55 6.45
N LYS A 3 1.69 23.72 5.65
CA LYS A 3 2.22 22.42 6.10
C LYS A 3 3.15 22.71 7.28
N LYS A 4 2.85 22.16 8.45
CA LYS A 4 3.76 22.18 9.60
C LYS A 4 5.05 21.48 9.14
N SER A 5 6.19 22.13 9.31
CA SER A 5 7.49 21.52 8.99
C SER A 5 7.64 20.23 9.80
N ARG A 6 8.01 19.13 9.13
CA ARG A 6 8.26 17.84 9.77
C ARG A 6 9.50 17.96 10.66
N THR A 7 9.52 17.22 11.75
CA THR A 7 10.74 17.04 12.55
C THR A 7 11.74 16.17 11.78
N LYS A 8 13.05 16.28 12.10
CA LYS A 8 14.09 15.43 11.50
C LYS A 8 13.82 13.94 11.72
N GLU A 9 13.19 13.56 12.84
CA GLU A 9 12.79 12.17 13.09
C GLU A 9 11.65 11.71 12.17
N GLU A 10 10.65 12.56 11.95
CA GLU A 10 9.56 12.26 11.02
C GLU A 10 10.07 12.12 9.58
N GLU A 11 10.98 12.98 9.15
CA GLU A 11 11.66 12.87 7.85
C GLU A 11 12.43 11.55 7.73
N LYS A 12 13.18 11.17 8.77
CA LYS A 12 13.89 9.89 8.83
C LYS A 12 12.94 8.69 8.75
N PHE A 13 11.78 8.75 9.41
CA PHE A 13 10.78 7.69 9.36
C PHE A 13 10.13 7.58 7.98
N CYS A 14 9.93 8.70 7.28
CA CYS A 14 9.49 8.70 5.89
C CYS A 14 10.53 8.07 4.97
N ALA A 15 11.80 8.47 5.08
CA ALA A 15 12.89 7.90 4.27
C ALA A 15 13.03 6.38 4.47
N TRP A 16 12.80 5.87 5.68
CA TRP A 16 12.76 4.42 5.92
C TRP A 16 11.61 3.70 5.21
N GLY A 17 10.47 4.38 4.98
CA GLY A 17 9.38 3.86 4.16
C GLY A 17 9.82 3.64 2.71
N TYR A 18 10.32 4.71 2.07
CA TYR A 18 10.81 4.61 0.69
C TYR A 18 11.98 3.64 0.54
N LYS A 19 12.88 3.56 1.52
CA LYS A 19 13.96 2.57 1.47
C LYS A 19 13.43 1.15 1.60
N PHE A 20 12.38 0.92 2.39
CA PHE A 20 11.73 -0.39 2.50
C PHE A 20 11.09 -0.82 1.17
N GLU A 21 10.43 0.10 0.47
CA GLU A 21 9.91 -0.13 -0.88
C GLU A 21 11.04 -0.55 -1.83
N GLN A 22 12.17 0.16 -1.82
CA GLN A 22 13.34 -0.19 -2.65
C GLN A 22 13.93 -1.59 -2.33
N TYR A 23 13.77 -2.10 -1.11
CA TYR A 23 14.19 -3.47 -0.77
C TYR A 23 13.24 -4.55 -1.30
N LEU A 24 12.00 -4.20 -1.64
CA LEU A 24 10.95 -5.15 -2.01
C LEU A 24 10.56 -5.07 -3.49
N LEU A 25 10.77 -3.93 -4.12
CA LEU A 25 10.30 -3.64 -5.47
C LEU A 25 11.44 -3.62 -6.48
N SER A 26 11.11 -3.98 -7.72
CA SER A 26 12.01 -3.97 -8.86
C SER A 26 11.38 -3.21 -10.03
N ASP A 27 12.23 -2.65 -10.90
CA ASP A 27 11.76 -1.85 -12.05
C ASP A 27 11.02 -2.69 -13.11
N GLN A 28 11.22 -4.01 -13.11
CA GLN A 28 10.53 -4.94 -13.99
C GLN A 28 9.92 -6.09 -13.19
N PRO A 29 8.76 -6.63 -13.62
CA PRO A 29 8.21 -7.88 -13.11
C PRO A 29 9.24 -9.01 -13.06
N ASN A 30 9.13 -9.87 -12.04
CA ASN A 30 9.93 -11.09 -11.85
C ASN A 30 11.46 -10.85 -11.79
N SER A 31 11.90 -9.62 -11.54
CA SER A 31 13.31 -9.27 -11.37
C SER A 31 13.64 -8.99 -9.90
N LYS A 32 14.93 -8.89 -9.57
CA LYS A 32 15.38 -8.57 -8.21
C LYS A 32 15.45 -7.05 -8.01
N PRO A 33 15.13 -6.54 -6.80
CA PRO A 33 15.36 -5.15 -6.45
C PRO A 33 16.82 -4.72 -6.61
N VAL A 34 17.04 -3.46 -7.01
CA VAL A 34 18.38 -2.83 -7.07
C VAL A 34 18.49 -1.83 -5.93
N ILE A 35 19.27 -2.16 -4.90
CA ILE A 35 19.24 -1.48 -3.59
C ILE A 35 20.41 -0.49 -3.39
N GLU A 36 21.42 -0.55 -4.25
CA GLU A 36 22.63 0.26 -4.22
C GLU A 36 22.43 1.65 -4.81
N ARG A 37 21.36 1.85 -5.58
CA ARG A 37 21.01 3.16 -6.15
C ARG A 37 20.38 4.08 -5.10
N PRO A 38 20.48 5.41 -5.26
CA PRO A 38 19.73 6.35 -4.43
C PRO A 38 18.22 6.11 -4.50
N VAL A 39 17.53 6.39 -3.40
CA VAL A 39 16.07 6.43 -3.36
C VAL A 39 15.61 7.76 -3.94
N ILE A 40 14.72 7.73 -4.92
CA ILE A 40 14.13 8.93 -5.53
C ILE A 40 12.69 9.06 -5.03
N GLU A 41 12.48 9.86 -3.98
CA GLU A 41 11.17 9.98 -3.30
C GLU A 41 10.08 10.67 -4.15
N ASN A 42 10.45 11.25 -5.30
CA ASN A 42 9.52 11.91 -6.24
C ASN A 42 8.99 10.95 -7.31
N GLU A 43 9.51 9.73 -7.43
CA GLU A 43 8.98 8.73 -8.35
C GLU A 43 7.74 8.09 -7.75
N GLU A 44 6.61 8.21 -8.45
CA GLU A 44 5.34 7.65 -8.02
C GLU A 44 4.57 7.08 -9.21
N PHE A 45 3.83 6.00 -8.96
CA PHE A 45 2.88 5.43 -9.91
C PHE A 45 1.49 5.53 -9.31
N SER A 46 0.51 5.96 -10.11
CA SER A 46 -0.87 6.12 -9.65
C SER A 46 -1.85 5.51 -10.65
N LEU A 47 -2.87 4.85 -10.12
CA LEU A 47 -4.03 4.40 -10.87
C LEU A 47 -5.20 5.35 -10.63
N PHE A 48 -6.01 5.56 -11.66
CA PHE A 48 -7.20 6.39 -11.60
C PHE A 48 -8.44 5.51 -11.67
N TYR A 49 -9.35 5.72 -10.73
CA TYR A 49 -10.53 4.91 -10.52
C TYR A 49 -11.78 5.74 -10.76
N ASN A 50 -12.74 5.13 -11.46
CA ASN A 50 -14.11 5.60 -11.52
C ASN A 50 -14.95 4.65 -10.66
N ALA A 51 -15.64 5.19 -9.65
CA ALA A 51 -16.44 4.41 -8.71
C ALA A 51 -17.73 5.15 -8.32
N SER A 52 -18.63 4.43 -7.67
CA SER A 52 -19.86 5.00 -7.09
C SER A 52 -19.86 4.80 -5.58
N LEU A 53 -20.31 5.82 -4.85
CA LEU A 53 -20.52 5.80 -3.40
C LEU A 53 -21.95 6.28 -3.12
N GLY A 54 -22.87 5.34 -2.94
CA GLY A 54 -24.30 5.64 -2.94
C GLY A 54 -24.72 6.35 -4.23
N SER A 55 -25.28 7.56 -4.13
CA SER A 55 -25.70 8.37 -5.27
C SER A 55 -24.60 9.25 -5.89
N HIS A 56 -23.36 9.14 -5.42
CA HIS A 56 -22.25 9.99 -5.86
C HIS A 56 -21.29 9.22 -6.77
N ASN A 57 -21.00 9.75 -7.94
CA ASN A 57 -19.91 9.26 -8.80
C ASN A 57 -18.61 9.92 -8.37
N LEU A 58 -17.56 9.10 -8.25
CA LEU A 58 -16.23 9.50 -7.82
C LEU A 58 -15.22 9.20 -8.92
N LEU A 59 -14.37 10.18 -9.21
CA LEU A 59 -13.14 9.99 -9.97
C LEU A 59 -11.98 10.38 -9.05
N TYR A 60 -11.08 9.44 -8.76
CA TYR A 60 -9.94 9.68 -7.87
C TYR A 60 -8.70 8.90 -8.31
N GLY A 61 -7.54 9.44 -7.97
CA GLY A 61 -6.26 8.75 -8.12
C GLY A 61 -5.85 8.09 -6.80
N ALA A 62 -5.20 6.94 -6.90
CA ALA A 62 -4.51 6.31 -5.78
C ALA A 62 -3.07 5.99 -6.20
N GLN A 63 -2.11 6.39 -5.37
CA GLN A 63 -0.72 5.97 -5.49
C GLN A 63 -0.65 4.46 -5.19
N ILE A 64 0.14 3.74 -5.97
CA ILE A 64 0.29 2.29 -5.88
C ILE A 64 1.76 1.97 -5.69
N ASP A 65 2.08 1.20 -4.65
CA ASP A 65 3.48 0.89 -4.33
C ASP A 65 4.04 -0.18 -5.28
N GLY A 66 3.31 -1.25 -5.61
CA GLY A 66 3.82 -2.26 -6.54
C GLY A 66 2.81 -3.26 -7.08
N VAL A 67 3.26 -4.04 -8.06
CA VAL A 67 2.56 -5.20 -8.64
C VAL A 67 3.07 -6.48 -7.97
N ILE A 68 2.15 -7.39 -7.66
CA ILE A 68 2.47 -8.69 -7.07
C ILE A 68 2.90 -9.66 -8.18
N THR A 69 4.11 -10.22 -8.03
CA THR A 69 4.68 -11.20 -8.98
C THR A 69 5.03 -12.54 -8.32
N THR A 70 4.74 -12.69 -7.02
CA THR A 70 5.14 -13.89 -6.25
C THR A 70 4.21 -15.09 -6.47
N ASN A 71 2.97 -14.85 -6.88
CA ASN A 71 1.93 -15.89 -6.98
C ASN A 71 1.60 -16.25 -8.43
N CYS A 72 2.04 -15.44 -9.40
CA CYS A 72 1.84 -15.63 -10.83
C CYS A 72 2.97 -14.93 -11.60
N GLU A 73 3.38 -15.51 -12.73
CA GLU A 73 4.27 -14.81 -13.65
C GLU A 73 3.52 -13.64 -14.29
N VAL A 74 4.00 -12.43 -14.03
CA VAL A 74 3.46 -11.22 -14.64
C VAL A 74 4.32 -10.88 -15.85
N SER A 75 3.71 -10.75 -17.03
CA SER A 75 4.42 -10.30 -18.23
C SER A 75 4.83 -8.83 -18.10
N ASN A 76 5.81 -8.40 -18.89
CA ASN A 76 6.10 -6.98 -19.02
C ASN A 76 4.93 -6.27 -19.72
N PRO A 77 4.64 -5.00 -19.37
CA PRO A 77 3.65 -4.22 -20.10
C PRO A 77 4.05 -4.13 -21.57
N SER A 78 3.05 -4.06 -22.45
CA SER A 78 3.30 -3.86 -23.88
C SER A 78 4.06 -2.55 -24.10
N LYS A 79 4.98 -2.55 -25.07
CA LYS A 79 5.67 -1.33 -25.51
C LYS A 79 4.82 -0.49 -26.47
N GLU A 80 3.65 -0.99 -26.83
CA GLU A 80 2.73 -0.32 -27.74
C GLU A 80 2.00 0.83 -27.02
N SER A 81 1.76 1.92 -27.75
CA SER A 81 1.00 3.08 -27.27
C SER A 81 -0.51 2.88 -27.31
N ASN A 82 -0.98 1.63 -27.46
CA ASN A 82 -2.41 1.32 -27.48
C ASN A 82 -3.00 1.46 -26.07
N VAL A 83 -3.99 2.34 -25.93
CA VAL A 83 -4.63 2.63 -24.64
C VAL A 83 -5.34 1.39 -24.07
N GLU A 84 -6.07 0.64 -24.90
CA GLU A 84 -6.84 -0.51 -24.42
C GLU A 84 -5.93 -1.64 -23.94
N SER A 85 -4.88 -1.96 -24.70
CA SER A 85 -3.89 -2.96 -24.29
C SER A 85 -3.22 -2.61 -22.96
N ASN A 86 -2.94 -1.33 -22.73
CA ASN A 86 -2.38 -0.85 -21.47
C ASN A 86 -3.40 -0.91 -20.32
N LEU A 87 -4.65 -0.53 -20.57
CA LEU A 87 -5.71 -0.67 -19.56
C LEU A 87 -5.97 -2.13 -19.20
N ASP A 88 -5.98 -3.03 -20.17
CA ASP A 88 -6.11 -4.47 -19.94
C ASP A 88 -4.95 -5.03 -19.13
N TYR A 89 -3.72 -4.59 -19.42
CA TYR A 89 -2.58 -4.93 -18.58
C TYR A 89 -2.81 -4.46 -17.14
N LEU A 90 -3.23 -3.22 -16.93
CA LEU A 90 -3.44 -2.68 -15.59
C LEU A 90 -4.58 -3.38 -14.84
N ARG A 91 -5.66 -3.77 -15.51
CA ARG A 91 -6.82 -4.45 -14.92
C ARG A 91 -6.54 -5.91 -14.53
N ASN A 92 -5.63 -6.57 -15.24
CA ASN A 92 -5.35 -8.00 -15.06
C ASN A 92 -4.21 -8.31 -14.08
N ASN A 93 -3.67 -7.29 -13.40
CA ASN A 93 -2.62 -7.46 -12.40
C ASN A 93 -3.13 -7.16 -10.99
N GLU A 94 -2.55 -7.83 -10.00
CA GLU A 94 -2.82 -7.59 -8.58
C GLU A 94 -1.76 -6.63 -8.00
N TYR A 95 -2.19 -5.71 -7.16
CA TYR A 95 -1.35 -4.67 -6.57
C TYR A 95 -1.26 -4.78 -5.05
N VAL A 96 -0.20 -4.21 -4.48
CA VAL A 96 0.11 -4.25 -3.04
C VAL A 96 0.40 -2.87 -2.48
N GLU A 97 0.01 -2.65 -1.22
CA GLU A 97 0.46 -1.53 -0.39
C GLU A 97 1.63 -1.99 0.50
N LEU A 98 2.67 -1.17 0.61
CA LEU A 98 3.82 -1.40 1.47
C LEU A 98 3.83 -0.39 2.62
N LYS A 99 4.01 -0.88 3.85
CA LYS A 99 4.16 -0.02 5.03
C LYS A 99 5.23 -0.55 5.96
N THR A 100 5.91 0.36 6.65
CA THR A 100 6.75 0.00 7.80
C THR A 100 6.03 0.29 9.10
N ASN A 101 6.28 -0.49 10.16
CA ASN A 101 5.80 -0.23 11.51
C ASN A 101 6.90 -0.53 12.53
N ARG A 102 6.93 0.18 13.67
CA ARG A 102 7.78 -0.28 14.77
C ARG A 102 7.29 -1.64 15.27
N HIS A 103 8.18 -2.48 15.80
CA HIS A 103 7.76 -3.67 16.55
C HIS A 103 6.68 -3.35 17.58
N ILE A 104 5.70 -4.26 17.66
CA ILE A 104 4.65 -4.25 18.66
C ILE A 104 5.13 -5.12 19.80
N GLU A 105 5.43 -4.49 20.93
CA GLU A 105 6.05 -5.11 22.10
C GLU A 105 5.03 -5.32 23.24
N ASN A 106 3.86 -4.65 23.15
CA ASN A 106 2.82 -4.73 24.19
C ASN A 106 1.41 -4.51 23.64
N TYR A 107 0.42 -4.88 24.46
CA TYR A 107 -1.00 -4.79 24.14
C TYR A 107 -1.47 -3.38 23.74
N ARG A 108 -0.95 -2.33 24.37
CA ARG A 108 -1.33 -0.95 24.04
C ARG A 108 -0.88 -0.57 22.63
N GLN A 109 0.34 -0.96 22.25
CA GLN A 109 0.86 -0.75 20.90
C GLN A 109 0.06 -1.55 19.87
N ASP A 110 -0.28 -2.80 20.16
CA ASP A 110 -1.11 -3.66 19.30
C ASP A 110 -2.50 -3.03 19.05
N ARG A 111 -3.18 -2.64 20.13
CA ARG A 111 -4.48 -1.97 20.04
C ARG A 111 -4.42 -0.69 19.22
N ASN A 112 -3.37 0.12 19.41
CA ASN A 112 -3.20 1.35 18.63
C ASN A 112 -2.90 1.07 17.15
N PHE A 113 -2.06 0.07 16.88
CA PHE A 113 -1.76 -0.36 15.51
C PHE A 113 -3.04 -0.77 14.79
N ARG A 114 -3.83 -1.67 15.38
CA ARG A 114 -5.11 -2.16 14.82
C ARG A 114 -6.12 -1.03 14.63
N LYS A 115 -6.41 -0.28 15.69
CA LYS A 115 -7.49 0.73 15.70
C LYS A 115 -7.22 1.90 14.75
N PHE A 116 -5.96 2.33 14.61
CA PHE A 116 -5.65 3.57 13.91
C PHE A 116 -4.89 3.34 12.61
N LYS A 117 -3.77 2.61 12.66
CA LYS A 117 -2.91 2.46 11.49
C LYS A 117 -3.49 1.45 10.51
N LEU A 118 -3.78 0.26 10.99
CA LEU A 118 -4.26 -0.84 10.17
C LEU A 118 -5.61 -0.49 9.52
N LEU A 119 -6.53 0.14 10.25
CA LEU A 119 -7.80 0.64 9.69
C LEU A 119 -7.58 1.69 8.58
N ARG A 120 -6.61 2.61 8.73
CA ARG A 120 -6.29 3.58 7.67
C ARG A 120 -5.71 2.91 6.43
N CYS A 121 -4.80 1.95 6.63
CA CYS A 121 -4.24 1.17 5.53
C CYS A 121 -5.31 0.34 4.82
N TRP A 122 -6.28 -0.21 5.57
CA TRP A 122 -7.42 -0.89 4.97
C TRP A 122 -8.24 0.05 4.08
N CYS A 123 -8.55 1.27 4.54
CA CYS A 123 -9.25 2.23 3.68
C CYS A 123 -8.48 2.51 2.38
N GLN A 124 -7.15 2.66 2.46
CA GLN A 124 -6.30 2.85 1.28
C GLN A 124 -6.38 1.65 0.33
N CYS A 125 -6.16 0.45 0.85
CA CYS A 125 -6.17 -0.78 0.07
C CYS A 125 -7.54 -1.06 -0.55
N TYR A 126 -8.61 -0.91 0.24
CA TYR A 126 -9.99 -1.18 -0.21
C TYR A 126 -10.41 -0.22 -1.32
N LEU A 127 -10.17 1.09 -1.15
CA LEU A 127 -10.54 2.08 -2.17
C LEU A 127 -9.70 1.97 -3.44
N ALA A 128 -8.45 1.52 -3.36
CA ALA A 128 -7.59 1.31 -4.52
C ALA A 128 -7.66 -0.12 -5.08
N ASN A 129 -8.57 -0.97 -4.59
CA ASN A 129 -8.69 -2.36 -5.01
C ASN A 129 -7.36 -3.14 -4.95
N LEU A 130 -6.57 -2.92 -3.90
CA LEU A 130 -5.31 -3.62 -3.69
C LEU A 130 -5.58 -5.00 -3.10
N LYS A 131 -4.77 -5.99 -3.47
CA LYS A 131 -4.90 -7.37 -2.97
C LYS A 131 -4.63 -7.45 -1.47
N GLY A 132 -3.62 -6.71 -1.01
CA GLY A 132 -3.27 -6.68 0.39
C GLY A 132 -2.22 -5.66 0.74
N LEU A 133 -1.87 -5.69 2.03
CA LEU A 133 -0.90 -4.83 2.69
C LEU A 133 0.25 -5.69 3.21
N LEU A 134 1.48 -5.38 2.82
CA LEU A 134 2.67 -5.96 3.42
C LEU A 134 3.29 -4.99 4.43
N VAL A 135 3.37 -5.40 5.69
CA VAL A 135 3.94 -4.59 6.77
C VAL A 135 5.32 -5.10 7.18
N GLY A 136 6.33 -4.25 7.02
CA GLY A 136 7.67 -4.46 7.58
C GLY A 136 7.78 -3.94 9.00
N PHE A 137 7.93 -4.84 9.98
CA PHE A 137 8.16 -4.50 11.37
C PHE A 137 9.64 -4.26 11.63
N ARG A 138 9.97 -3.03 12.03
CA ARG A 138 11.34 -2.55 12.25
C ARG A 138 11.64 -2.28 13.72
N ASN A 139 12.92 -2.38 14.05
CA ASN A 139 13.46 -1.93 15.33
C ASN A 139 13.64 -0.39 15.36
N GLN A 140 14.22 0.10 16.45
CA GLN A 140 14.47 1.53 16.67
C GLN A 140 15.52 2.12 15.73
N ASN A 141 16.40 1.28 15.17
CA ASN A 141 17.46 1.68 14.24
C ASN A 141 16.99 1.72 12.78
N GLY A 142 15.72 1.38 12.51
CA GLY A 142 15.17 1.37 11.15
C GLY A 142 15.28 0.02 10.43
N VAL A 143 15.90 -0.99 11.05
CA VAL A 143 16.09 -2.30 10.43
C VAL A 143 14.80 -3.11 10.55
N VAL A 144 14.24 -3.53 9.41
CA VAL A 144 13.09 -4.44 9.34
C VAL A 144 13.54 -5.85 9.71
N GLN A 145 12.86 -6.48 10.66
CA GLN A 145 13.21 -7.81 11.17
C GLN A 145 12.10 -8.84 10.95
N ARG A 146 10.90 -8.39 10.57
CA ARG A 146 9.75 -9.26 10.29
C ARG A 146 8.84 -8.64 9.25
N LEU A 147 8.32 -9.45 8.34
CA LEU A 147 7.25 -9.09 7.41
C LEU A 147 5.93 -9.73 7.84
N GLN A 148 4.81 -9.09 7.54
CA GLN A 148 3.48 -9.66 7.71
C GLN A 148 2.57 -9.22 6.59
N TRP A 149 1.97 -10.20 5.92
CA TRP A 149 0.92 -9.97 4.94
C TRP A 149 -0.44 -9.81 5.63
N PHE A 150 -1.26 -8.92 5.10
CA PHE A 150 -2.67 -8.80 5.43
C PHE A 150 -3.48 -8.69 4.13
N ASP A 151 -4.35 -9.67 3.86
CA ASP A 151 -5.29 -9.58 2.76
C ASP A 151 -6.32 -8.48 3.01
N THR A 152 -6.56 -7.63 2.01
CA THR A 152 -7.43 -6.44 2.16
C THR A 152 -8.80 -6.80 2.71
N GLN A 153 -9.33 -7.96 2.33
CA GLN A 153 -10.65 -8.44 2.75
C GLN A 153 -10.68 -8.79 4.24
N ASP A 154 -9.56 -9.24 4.80
CA ASP A 154 -9.47 -9.74 6.17
C ASP A 154 -9.05 -8.65 7.17
N ILE A 155 -8.43 -7.56 6.70
CA ILE A 155 -7.88 -6.51 7.59
C ILE A 155 -8.91 -6.02 8.62
N VAL A 156 -10.19 -5.93 8.24
CA VAL A 156 -11.22 -5.41 9.14
C VAL A 156 -11.45 -6.32 10.34
N GLU A 157 -11.31 -7.63 10.17
CA GLU A 157 -11.38 -8.60 11.27
C GLU A 157 -10.24 -8.38 12.26
N TYR A 158 -9.02 -8.15 11.75
CA TYR A 158 -7.87 -7.80 12.59
C TYR A 158 -8.05 -6.50 13.36
N CYS A 159 -8.80 -5.54 12.80
CA CYS A 159 -9.08 -4.26 13.44
C CYS A 159 -10.08 -4.38 14.61
N GLN A 160 -10.85 -5.48 14.68
CA GLN A 160 -11.90 -5.69 15.69
C GLN A 160 -12.93 -4.55 15.74
N VAL A 161 -13.23 -3.95 14.58
CA VAL A 161 -14.20 -2.85 14.47
C VAL A 161 -15.48 -3.39 13.84
N SER A 162 -16.41 -3.86 14.67
CA SER A 162 -17.65 -4.51 14.21
C SER A 162 -18.63 -3.59 13.47
N GLU A 163 -18.60 -2.28 13.74
CA GLU A 163 -19.60 -1.32 13.20
C GLU A 163 -19.18 -0.64 11.88
N ILE A 164 -17.88 -0.40 11.66
CA ILE A 164 -17.39 0.34 10.47
C ILE A 164 -17.48 -0.51 9.19
N THR A 165 -17.27 -1.83 9.30
CA THR A 165 -17.39 -2.77 8.18
C THR A 165 -18.79 -2.71 7.58
N GLN A 166 -19.83 -2.77 8.43
CA GLN A 166 -21.21 -2.78 7.96
C GLN A 166 -21.59 -1.51 7.19
N ILE A 167 -21.01 -0.36 7.56
CA ILE A 167 -21.28 0.92 6.90
C ILE A 167 -20.57 0.96 5.55
N LEU A 168 -19.27 0.63 5.49
CA LEU A 168 -18.49 0.80 4.28
C LEU A 168 -18.79 -0.28 3.23
N THR A 169 -19.01 -1.54 3.62
CA THR A 169 -19.40 -2.60 2.67
C THR A 169 -20.82 -2.39 2.10
N ARG A 170 -21.67 -1.60 2.76
CA ARG A 170 -23.00 -1.22 2.23
C ARG A 170 -22.95 -0.01 1.30
N LEU A 171 -21.92 0.83 1.43
CA LEU A 171 -21.81 2.09 0.71
C LEU A 171 -21.09 1.95 -0.65
N PHE A 172 -20.21 0.95 -0.79
CA PHE A 172 -19.45 0.66 -2.02
C PHE A 172 -20.01 -0.55 -2.82
N LYS A 173 -21.30 -0.85 -2.68
CA LYS A 173 -22.03 -1.77 -3.57
C LYS A 173 -22.75 -1.01 -4.67
#